data_AF-A0AAN8BZB6-F1
#
_entry.id   AF-A0AAN8BZB6-F1
#
_cell.length_a   1.000
_cell.length_b   1.000
_cell.length_c   1.000
_cell.angle_alpha   90.00
_cell.angle_beta   90.00
_cell.angle_gamma   90.00
#
_symmetry.space_group_name_H-M   'P 1'
#
loop_
_entity.id
_entity.type
_entity.pdbx_description
1 polymer ?
#
loop_
_entity_poly.entity_id
_entity_poly.type
_entity_poly.pdbx_seq_one_letter_code
_entity_poly.pdbx_strand_id
1 'polypeptide(L)'
;MLLQKHLEKSEKESEKESEKVNNQGPQYASGVILKITDSKPLPARKVIKDALSKVSPVAYIDTLDGDSEGHIRFHTPEGAKAVSDVRAELQTEHSWALETLSGDHEQRYWQKILVDRQVKLNRPREKKRGTEKLISKAEKIILARAKEATKHIRFQED
;
A
#
# COMPACT_ATOMS: atom_id res chain seq x y z
N MET A 1 -7.96 -20.16 -47.63
CA MET A 1 -6.92 -19.56 -46.76
C MET A 1 -7.25 -18.14 -46.26
N LEU A 2 -8.51 -17.68 -46.26
CA LEU A 2 -8.86 -16.35 -45.72
C LEU A 2 -9.85 -16.39 -44.53
N LEU A 3 -10.49 -17.53 -44.27
CA LEU A 3 -11.41 -17.67 -43.13
C LEU A 3 -10.77 -18.22 -41.84
N GLN A 4 -9.60 -18.86 -41.90
CA GLN A 4 -8.89 -19.30 -40.68
C GLN A 4 -8.08 -18.19 -40.01
N LYS A 5 -7.86 -17.04 -40.69
CA LYS A 5 -7.11 -15.90 -40.15
C LYS A 5 -7.94 -14.95 -39.29
N HIS A 6 -9.27 -15.06 -39.33
CA HIS A 6 -10.18 -14.22 -38.56
C HIS A 6 -10.55 -14.83 -37.19
N LEU A 7 -10.45 -16.15 -37.02
CA LEU A 7 -10.80 -16.81 -35.75
C LEU A 7 -9.65 -16.75 -34.72
N GLU A 8 -8.39 -16.82 -35.15
CA GLU A 8 -7.24 -16.61 -34.24
C GLU A 8 -6.98 -15.13 -33.89
N LYS A 9 -7.61 -14.19 -34.61
CA LYS A 9 -7.48 -12.76 -34.30
C LYS A 9 -8.42 -12.33 -33.15
N SER A 10 -9.54 -13.03 -32.95
CA SER A 10 -10.47 -12.74 -31.86
C SER A 10 -10.05 -13.32 -30.50
N GLU A 11 -9.17 -14.32 -30.45
CA GLU A 11 -8.70 -14.91 -29.18
C GLU A 11 -7.46 -14.21 -28.60
N LYS A 12 -6.68 -13.47 -29.41
CA LYS A 12 -5.50 -12.71 -28.95
C LYS A 12 -5.78 -11.27 -28.56
N GLU A 13 -6.98 -10.75 -28.79
CA GLU A 13 -7.41 -9.42 -28.35
C GLU A 13 -8.19 -9.44 -27.03
N SER A 14 -8.65 -10.61 -26.55
CA SER A 14 -9.36 -10.74 -25.26
C SER A 14 -8.46 -10.83 -24.02
N GLU A 15 -7.13 -10.93 -24.19
CA GLU A 15 -6.17 -10.99 -23.07
C GLU A 15 -5.50 -9.64 -22.74
N LYS A 16 -5.89 -8.54 -23.41
CA LYS A 16 -5.28 -7.21 -23.19
C LYS A 16 -6.26 -6.11 -22.78
N GLU A 17 -7.43 -6.46 -22.25
CA GLU A 17 -8.43 -5.48 -21.78
C GLU A 17 -8.73 -5.53 -20.27
N SER A 18 -7.98 -6.29 -19.46
CA SER A 18 -8.20 -6.38 -18.01
C SER A 18 -7.34 -5.43 -17.16
N GLU A 19 -6.40 -4.67 -17.74
CA GLU A 19 -5.59 -3.68 -17.00
C GLU A 19 -6.01 -2.23 -17.26
N LYS A 20 -7.31 -1.96 -17.37
CA LYS A 20 -7.82 -0.67 -16.92
C LYS A 20 -7.78 -0.71 -15.39
N VAL A 21 -6.61 -0.40 -14.81
CA VAL A 21 -6.44 -0.20 -13.38
C VAL A 21 -7.57 0.71 -12.92
N ASN A 22 -8.55 0.10 -12.26
CA ASN A 22 -9.81 0.74 -11.96
C ASN A 22 -9.49 1.95 -11.07
N ASN A 23 -9.72 3.16 -11.58
CA ASN A 23 -9.48 4.40 -10.85
C ASN A 23 -10.50 4.59 -9.70
N GLN A 24 -11.49 3.69 -9.61
CA GLN A 24 -12.34 3.53 -8.45
C GLN A 24 -11.45 3.07 -7.29
N GLY A 25 -11.54 3.77 -6.16
CA GLY A 25 -10.76 3.45 -4.98
C GLY A 25 -11.02 2.04 -4.44
N PRO A 26 -10.49 1.71 -3.25
CA PRO A 26 -10.76 0.40 -2.67
C PRO A 26 -12.27 0.19 -2.51
N GLN A 27 -12.75 -0.98 -2.94
CA GLN A 27 -14.16 -1.34 -2.86
C GLN A 27 -14.48 -1.88 -1.46
N TYR A 28 -15.70 -1.59 -0.99
CA TYR A 28 -16.18 -2.11 0.28
C TYR A 28 -16.23 -3.63 0.24
N ALA A 29 -15.59 -4.26 1.22
CA ALA A 29 -15.72 -5.67 1.53
C ALA A 29 -15.84 -5.76 3.05
N SER A 30 -16.78 -6.58 3.54
CA SER A 30 -16.98 -6.77 4.98
C SER A 30 -16.08 -7.87 5.51
N GLY A 31 -15.71 -7.76 6.79
CA GLY A 31 -14.85 -8.71 7.50
C GLY A 31 -13.39 -8.65 7.09
N VAL A 32 -12.92 -7.56 6.45
CA VAL A 32 -11.54 -7.45 5.96
C VAL A 32 -10.67 -6.50 6.79
N ILE A 33 -11.22 -5.95 7.86
CA ILE A 33 -10.56 -4.92 8.67
C ILE A 33 -10.36 -5.42 10.10
N LEU A 34 -9.11 -5.45 10.53
CA LEU A 34 -8.73 -5.71 11.92
C LEU A 34 -8.27 -4.42 12.58
N LYS A 35 -8.71 -4.20 13.82
CA LYS A 35 -8.11 -3.24 14.74
C LYS A 35 -6.95 -3.94 15.46
N ILE A 36 -5.80 -3.26 15.54
CA ILE A 36 -4.64 -3.66 16.34
C ILE A 36 -4.45 -2.65 17.47
N THR A 37 -4.20 -3.14 18.68
CA THR A 37 -3.89 -2.31 19.86
C THR A 37 -2.75 -2.92 20.67
N ASP A 38 -1.96 -2.07 21.30
CA ASP A 38 -0.92 -2.45 22.27
C ASP A 38 -0.91 -1.41 23.42
N SER A 39 -0.37 -1.82 24.57
CA SER A 39 -0.03 -0.95 25.70
C SER A 39 1.08 0.06 25.38
N LYS A 40 1.97 -0.30 24.46
CA LYS A 40 3.09 0.53 24.00
C LYS A 40 2.79 1.05 22.58
N PRO A 41 3.49 2.10 22.13
CA PRO A 41 3.42 2.50 20.73
C PRO A 41 3.75 1.33 19.80
N LEU A 42 2.92 1.15 18.79
CA LEU A 42 3.07 0.08 17.81
C LEU A 42 4.41 0.24 17.06
N PRO A 43 5.06 -0.86 16.68
CA PRO A 43 6.27 -0.80 15.88
C PRO A 43 5.98 -0.26 14.48
N ALA A 44 7.04 0.06 13.74
CA ALA A 44 6.92 0.59 12.38
C ALA A 44 6.03 -0.32 11.50
N ARG A 45 5.24 0.30 10.61
CA ARG A 45 4.31 -0.38 9.69
C ARG A 45 4.91 -1.61 8.99
N LYS A 46 6.20 -1.54 8.63
CA LYS A 46 6.91 -2.65 7.98
C LYS A 46 6.98 -3.90 8.88
N VAL A 47 7.27 -3.75 10.16
CA VAL A 47 7.36 -4.87 11.12
C VAL A 47 6.00 -5.54 11.28
N ILE A 48 4.94 -4.74 11.45
CA ILE A 48 3.57 -5.26 11.54
C ILE A 48 3.20 -5.99 10.24
N LYS A 49 3.52 -5.41 9.08
CA LYS A 49 3.25 -6.03 7.78
C LYS A 49 3.97 -7.38 7.65
N ASP A 50 5.25 -7.42 7.97
CA ASP A 50 6.08 -8.61 7.82
C ASP A 50 5.60 -9.73 8.76
N ALA A 51 5.18 -9.40 9.98
CA ALA A 51 4.61 -10.36 10.93
C ALA A 51 3.29 -10.94 10.42
N LEU A 52 2.32 -10.09 10.06
CA LEU A 52 0.99 -10.52 9.64
C LEU A 52 0.98 -11.20 8.26
N SER A 53 1.89 -10.79 7.36
CA SER A 53 1.99 -11.37 6.01
C SER A 53 2.51 -12.81 6.00
N LYS A 54 3.04 -13.32 7.13
CA LYS A 54 3.35 -14.75 7.29
C LYS A 54 2.08 -15.61 7.30
N VAL A 55 0.98 -15.04 7.78
CA VAL A 55 -0.32 -15.72 7.89
C VAL A 55 -1.19 -15.41 6.67
N SER A 56 -1.31 -14.12 6.32
CA SER A 56 -2.17 -13.69 5.22
C SER A 56 -1.70 -12.38 4.57
N PRO A 57 -1.78 -12.22 3.24
CA PRO A 57 -1.37 -11.01 2.55
C PRO A 57 -2.11 -9.74 2.98
N VAL A 58 -1.37 -8.80 3.58
CA VAL A 58 -1.89 -7.50 4.03
C VAL A 58 -1.99 -6.50 2.88
N ALA A 59 -3.16 -5.87 2.71
CA ALA A 59 -3.41 -4.86 1.69
C ALA A 59 -2.94 -3.45 2.11
N TYR A 60 -3.21 -3.07 3.36
CA TYR A 60 -2.84 -1.75 3.87
C TYR A 60 -2.76 -1.74 5.41
N ILE A 61 -1.90 -0.87 5.95
CA ILE A 61 -1.75 -0.63 7.40
C ILE A 61 -1.89 0.87 7.67
N ASP A 62 -2.91 1.22 8.45
CA ASP A 62 -3.24 2.56 8.90
C ASP A 62 -2.86 2.72 10.38
N THR A 63 -1.60 3.08 10.61
CA THR A 63 -1.04 3.45 11.93
C THR A 63 -0.14 4.68 11.75
N LEU A 64 -0.12 5.64 12.68
CA LEU A 64 0.91 6.70 12.67
C LEU A 64 2.07 6.33 13.60
N ASP A 65 3.22 6.95 13.37
CA ASP A 65 4.38 6.75 14.23
C ASP A 65 4.06 7.30 15.63
N GLY A 66 4.14 6.44 16.65
CA GLY A 66 3.80 6.77 18.02
C GLY A 66 2.39 6.35 18.45
N ASP A 67 1.53 5.91 17.54
CA ASP A 67 0.20 5.40 17.90
C ASP A 67 0.30 4.03 18.58
N SER A 68 -0.51 3.81 19.61
CA SER A 68 -0.70 2.51 20.26
C SER A 68 -1.85 1.70 19.65
N GLU A 69 -2.54 2.26 18.66
CA GLU A 69 -3.64 1.60 17.95
C GLU A 69 -3.58 1.85 16.44
N GLY A 70 -4.23 0.98 15.68
CA GLY A 70 -4.40 1.19 14.25
C GLY A 70 -5.29 0.16 13.60
N HIS A 71 -5.35 0.23 12.28
CA HIS A 71 -6.24 -0.60 11.47
C HIS A 71 -5.48 -1.26 10.33
N ILE A 72 -5.73 -2.55 10.13
CA ILE A 72 -5.10 -3.38 9.11
C ILE A 72 -6.19 -3.85 8.17
N ARG A 73 -5.98 -3.64 6.87
CA ARG A 73 -6.87 -4.11 5.82
C ARG A 73 -6.26 -5.29 5.09
N PHE A 74 -7.06 -6.35 4.95
CA PHE A 74 -6.75 -7.53 4.15
C PHE A 74 -7.42 -7.46 2.78
N HIS A 75 -6.96 -8.29 1.85
CA HIS A 75 -7.58 -8.40 0.52
C HIS A 75 -8.88 -9.20 0.56
N THR A 76 -8.97 -10.16 1.47
CA THR A 76 -10.09 -11.10 1.58
C THR A 76 -10.50 -11.28 3.04
N PRO A 77 -11.79 -11.56 3.32
CA PRO A 77 -12.26 -11.79 4.69
C PRO A 77 -11.68 -13.07 5.29
N GLU A 78 -11.43 -14.10 4.49
CA GLU A 78 -10.74 -15.31 4.92
C GLU A 78 -9.33 -14.99 5.42
N GLY A 79 -8.66 -14.04 4.76
CA GLY A 79 -7.34 -13.57 5.16
C GLY A 79 -7.35 -12.89 6.53
N ALA A 80 -8.32 -12.00 6.78
CA ALA A 80 -8.48 -11.37 8.08
C ALA A 80 -8.87 -12.39 9.17
N LYS A 81 -9.74 -13.34 8.83
CA LYS A 81 -10.15 -14.42 9.72
C LYS A 81 -8.98 -15.30 10.12
N ALA A 82 -8.14 -15.72 9.18
CA ALA A 82 -6.95 -16.53 9.47
C ALA A 82 -6.01 -15.85 10.48
N VAL A 83 -5.82 -14.52 10.36
CA VAL A 83 -5.06 -13.74 11.35
C VAL A 83 -5.76 -13.69 12.71
N SER A 84 -7.09 -13.53 12.72
CA SER A 84 -7.90 -13.55 13.95
C SER A 84 -7.87 -14.91 14.66
N ASP A 85 -7.80 -16.01 13.90
CA ASP A 85 -7.74 -17.38 14.43
C ASP A 85 -6.40 -17.63 15.17
N VAL A 86 -5.29 -17.08 14.68
CA VAL A 86 -3.96 -17.15 15.33
C VAL A 86 -3.67 -15.99 16.28
N ARG A 87 -4.68 -15.19 16.66
CA ARG A 87 -4.50 -14.00 17.52
C ARG A 87 -3.81 -14.32 18.85
N ALA A 88 -4.04 -15.50 19.41
CA ALA A 88 -3.46 -15.89 20.70
C ALA A 88 -1.93 -16.04 20.59
N GLU A 89 -1.44 -16.62 19.50
CA GLU A 89 -0.01 -16.76 19.22
C GLU A 89 0.63 -15.38 19.02
N LEU A 90 0.00 -14.51 18.23
CA LEU A 90 0.46 -13.14 18.00
C LEU A 90 0.47 -12.30 19.30
N GLN A 91 -0.51 -12.52 20.18
CA GLN A 91 -0.54 -11.87 21.49
C GLN A 91 0.61 -12.35 22.38
N THR A 92 0.98 -13.63 22.33
CA THR A 92 2.13 -14.14 23.09
C THR A 92 3.47 -13.66 22.54
N GLU A 93 3.62 -13.57 21.22
CA GLU A 93 4.88 -13.18 20.57
C GLU A 93 5.10 -11.66 20.60
N HIS A 94 4.04 -10.88 20.47
CA HIS A 94 4.14 -9.43 20.26
C HIS A 94 3.34 -8.57 21.23
N SER A 95 2.53 -9.16 22.12
CA SER A 95 1.63 -8.44 23.04
C SER A 95 0.53 -7.60 22.34
N TRP A 96 0.27 -7.86 21.06
CA TRP A 96 -0.79 -7.16 20.31
C TRP A 96 -2.16 -7.77 20.59
N ALA A 97 -3.16 -6.92 20.83
CA ALA A 97 -4.56 -7.31 20.81
C ALA A 97 -5.14 -7.03 19.41
N LEU A 98 -5.81 -8.03 18.86
CA LEU A 98 -6.41 -7.99 17.52
C LEU A 98 -7.92 -8.19 17.62
N GLU A 99 -8.68 -7.29 17.01
CA GLU A 99 -10.13 -7.33 17.00
C GLU A 99 -10.65 -7.14 15.57
N THR A 100 -11.55 -8.02 15.13
CA THR A 100 -12.20 -7.86 13.82
C THR A 100 -13.27 -6.78 13.89
N LEU A 101 -13.13 -5.72 13.08
CA LEU A 101 -14.21 -4.75 12.94
C LEU A 101 -15.38 -5.38 12.18
N SER A 102 -16.59 -5.07 12.63
CA SER A 102 -17.83 -5.53 12.00
C SER A 102 -18.94 -4.49 12.14
N GLY A 103 -20.01 -4.65 11.35
CA GLY A 103 -21.19 -3.79 11.38
C GLY A 103 -20.86 -2.30 11.16
N ASP A 104 -21.46 -1.44 11.99
CA ASP A 104 -21.35 0.01 11.88
C ASP A 104 -19.91 0.52 12.04
N HIS A 105 -19.11 -0.13 12.88
CA HIS A 105 -17.71 0.25 13.09
C HIS A 105 -16.87 0.05 11.83
N GLU A 106 -17.04 -1.10 11.18
CA GLU A 106 -16.37 -1.40 9.91
C GLU A 106 -16.83 -0.44 8.81
N GLN A 107 -18.14 -0.23 8.68
CA GLN A 107 -18.70 0.68 7.68
C GLN A 107 -18.21 2.12 7.88
N ARG A 108 -18.16 2.60 9.13
CA ARG A 108 -17.63 3.93 9.47
C ARG A 108 -16.16 4.07 9.11
N TYR A 109 -15.36 3.04 9.34
CA TYR A 109 -13.94 3.06 8.97
C TYR A 109 -13.75 3.05 7.44
N TRP A 110 -14.57 2.30 6.70
CA TRP A 110 -14.60 2.37 5.23
C TRP A 110 -14.95 3.77 4.71
N GLN A 111 -15.95 4.43 5.32
CA GLN A 111 -16.29 5.81 4.97
C GLN A 111 -15.12 6.76 5.21
N LYS A 112 -14.40 6.62 6.35
CA LYS A 112 -13.16 7.36 6.61
C LYS A 112 -12.15 7.19 5.46
N ILE A 113 -11.88 5.96 5.02
CA ILE A 113 -10.95 5.68 3.91
C ILE A 113 -11.36 6.41 2.63
N LEU A 114 -12.64 6.37 2.28
CA LEU A 114 -13.16 6.99 1.06
C LEU A 114 -13.06 8.52 1.13
N VAL A 115 -13.41 9.12 2.26
CA VAL A 115 -13.30 10.56 2.50
C VAL A 115 -11.83 11.00 2.45
N ASP A 116 -10.93 10.32 3.15
CA ASP A 116 -9.49 10.63 3.15
C ASP A 116 -8.89 10.56 1.73
N ARG A 117 -9.33 9.59 0.93
CA ARG A 117 -8.93 9.49 -0.48
C ARG A 117 -9.45 10.68 -1.29
N GLN A 118 -10.72 11.05 -1.12
CA GLN A 118 -11.31 12.17 -1.84
C GLN A 118 -10.61 13.49 -1.50
N VAL A 119 -10.30 13.71 -0.21
CA VAL A 119 -9.53 14.87 0.25
C VAL A 119 -8.13 14.87 -0.35
N LYS A 120 -7.42 13.73 -0.37
CA LYS A 120 -6.10 13.61 -1.01
C LYS A 120 -6.14 13.89 -2.51
N LEU A 121 -7.17 13.44 -3.22
CA LEU A 121 -7.32 13.69 -4.66
C LEU A 121 -7.69 15.14 -4.99
N ASN A 122 -8.52 15.76 -4.15
CA ASN A 122 -8.97 17.13 -4.33
C ASN A 122 -7.93 18.17 -3.88
N ARG A 123 -6.89 17.76 -3.15
CA ARG A 123 -5.85 18.67 -2.67
C ARG A 123 -5.21 19.39 -3.86
N PRO A 124 -5.22 20.74 -3.89
CA PRO A 124 -4.55 21.50 -4.92
C PRO A 124 -3.07 21.11 -4.97
N ARG A 125 -2.63 20.58 -6.10
CA ARG A 125 -1.21 20.28 -6.33
C ARG A 125 -0.52 21.54 -6.80
N GLU A 126 0.49 21.98 -6.07
CA GLU A 126 1.41 23.01 -6.56
C GLU A 126 2.06 22.50 -7.84
N LYS A 127 1.72 23.15 -8.95
CA LYS A 127 2.30 22.83 -10.26
C LYS A 127 3.50 23.74 -10.45
N LYS A 128 4.71 23.17 -10.45
CA LYS A 128 5.92 23.90 -10.86
C LYS A 128 5.79 24.34 -12.32
N ARG A 129 5.89 25.64 -12.57
CA ARG A 129 5.71 26.25 -13.91
C ARG A 129 6.85 27.21 -14.24
N GLY A 130 7.04 27.49 -15.53
CA GLY A 130 8.01 28.49 -16.01
C GLY A 130 9.41 28.31 -15.43
N THR A 131 9.95 29.38 -14.84
CA THR A 131 11.29 29.44 -14.24
C THR A 131 11.51 28.41 -13.14
N GLU A 132 10.49 28.12 -12.33
CA GLU A 132 10.59 27.13 -11.24
C GLU A 132 10.88 25.72 -11.77
N LYS A 133 10.37 25.39 -12.96
CA LYS A 133 10.67 24.12 -13.65
C LYS A 133 12.13 24.06 -14.11
N LEU A 134 12.68 25.18 -14.56
CA LEU A 134 14.08 25.27 -15.00
C LEU A 134 15.03 25.15 -13.81
N ILE A 135 14.74 25.85 -12.71
CA ILE A 135 15.50 25.77 -11.45
C ILE A 135 15.50 24.32 -10.93
N SER A 136 14.32 23.69 -10.82
CA SER A 136 14.21 22.30 -10.35
C SER A 136 14.99 21.32 -11.25
N LYS A 137 15.05 21.56 -12.56
CA LYS A 137 15.82 20.74 -13.50
C LYS A 137 17.33 20.93 -13.29
N ALA A 138 17.78 22.18 -13.09
CA ALA A 138 19.18 22.48 -12.81
C ALA A 138 19.63 21.87 -11.47
N GLU A 139 18.85 22.04 -10.40
CA GLU A 139 19.11 21.44 -9.08
C GLU A 139 19.29 19.93 -9.17
N LYS A 140 18.41 19.24 -9.92
CA LYS A 140 18.48 17.79 -10.10
C LYS A 140 19.76 17.34 -10.80
N ILE A 141 20.24 18.11 -11.78
CA ILE A 141 21.49 17.82 -12.50
C ILE A 141 22.70 18.03 -11.59
N ILE A 142 22.72 19.13 -10.82
CA ILE A 142 23.79 19.42 -9.86
C ILE A 142 23.89 18.30 -8.81
N LEU A 143 22.75 17.90 -8.23
CA LEU A 143 22.71 16.84 -7.21
C LEU A 143 23.16 15.48 -7.77
N ALA A 144 22.81 15.15 -9.01
CA ALA A 144 23.24 13.90 -9.66
C ALA A 144 24.76 13.88 -9.86
N ARG A 145 25.34 14.97 -10.38
CA ARG A 145 26.81 15.10 -10.55
C ARG A 145 27.55 15.01 -9.22
N ALA A 146 27.04 15.65 -8.18
CA ALA A 146 27.64 15.57 -6.84
C ALA A 146 27.64 14.13 -6.30
N LYS A 147 26.57 13.37 -6.53
CA LYS A 147 26.48 11.95 -6.15
C LYS A 147 27.40 11.04 -6.96
N GLU A 148 27.67 11.36 -8.22
CA GLU A 148 28.63 10.62 -9.05
C GLU A 148 30.07 10.90 -8.64
N ALA A 149 30.40 12.18 -8.38
CA ALA A 149 31.73 12.59 -7.94
C ALA A 149 32.13 12.00 -6.56
N THR A 150 31.15 11.64 -5.74
CA THR A 150 31.35 11.02 -4.41
C THR A 150 31.38 9.50 -4.46
N LYS A 151 31.33 8.87 -5.64
CA LYS A 151 31.59 7.43 -5.77
C LYS A 151 33.09 7.16 -5.64
N HIS A 152 33.43 6.32 -4.66
CA HIS A 152 34.78 5.89 -4.27
C HIS A 152 35.76 5.76 -5.44
N ILE A 153 36.85 6.52 -5.38
CA ILE A 153 38.02 6.35 -6.25
C ILE A 153 38.69 5.03 -5.83
N ARG A 154 38.72 4.06 -6.74
CA ARG A 154 39.40 2.77 -6.51
C ARG A 154 40.87 2.95 -6.92
N PHE A 155 41.75 3.13 -5.94
CA PHE A 155 43.19 3.04 -6.17
C PHE A 155 43.53 1.57 -6.44
N GLN A 156 44.15 1.28 -7.57
CA GLN A 156 44.77 -0.02 -7.81
C GLN A 156 46.08 -0.01 -7.01
N GLU A 157 46.26 -1.00 -6.13
CA GLU A 157 47.55 -1.23 -5.46
C GLU A 157 48.50 -1.86 -6.47
N ASP A 158 49.63 -1.20 -6.73
CA ASP A 158 50.77 -1.71 -7.51
C ASP A 158 51.60 -2.71 -6.69
#